data_AF-A0A2S5GG42-F1
#
_entry.id   AF-A0A2S5GG42-F1
#
_cell.length_a   1.000
_cell.length_b   1.000
_cell.length_c   1.000
_cell.angle_alpha   90.00
_cell.angle_beta   90.00
_cell.angle_gamma   90.00
#
_symmetry.space_group_name_H-M   'P 1'
#
loop_
_entity.id
_entity.type
_entity.pdbx_description
1 polymer ?
#
loop_
_entity_poly.entity_id
_entity_poly.type
_entity_poly.pdbx_seq_one_letter_code
_entity_poly.pdbx_strand_id
1 'polypeptide(L)'
;MFILVNVLSEPLVTESGLTSGGNGNPGLFPVVFLYPFLIFFIYGTTVILKNWISYKFITKNLYYLSVVSFFGVLISSISVYYRASKFRYFIVHKNSSFTDVSQISLLNTFSNSIFFNFFTFLLVIILSLFIASTWVLLKTKRDEIKIN
;
A
#
# COMPACT_ATOMS: atom_id res chain seq x y z
N MET A 1 -3.00 3.18 11.02
CA MET A 1 -2.84 3.82 9.70
C MET A 1 -2.22 5.21 9.83
N PHE A 2 -2.67 6.07 10.75
CA PHE A 2 -1.94 7.28 11.14
C PHE A 2 -0.45 7.02 11.45
N ILE A 3 -0.13 5.97 12.22
CA ILE A 3 1.25 5.55 12.50
C ILE A 3 2.03 5.22 11.21
N LEU A 4 1.39 4.60 10.23
CA LEU A 4 2.05 4.16 8.99
C LEU A 4 2.26 5.33 8.04
N VAL A 5 1.28 6.24 7.94
CA VAL A 5 1.46 7.52 7.24
C VAL A 5 2.57 8.31 7.93
N ASN A 6 2.59 8.36 9.26
CA ASN A 6 3.60 9.07 10.03
C ASN A 6 5.00 8.53 9.73
N VAL A 7 5.21 7.21 9.84
CA VAL A 7 6.48 6.53 9.51
C VAL A 7 6.94 6.78 8.07
N LEU A 8 6.02 6.89 7.11
CA LEU A 8 6.38 7.17 5.71
C LEU A 8 6.63 8.66 5.43
N SER A 9 6.10 9.54 6.28
CA SER A 9 6.10 10.99 6.13
C SER A 9 7.11 11.72 7.03
N GLU A 10 7.56 11.08 8.12
CA GLU A 10 8.57 11.61 9.03
C GLU A 10 9.98 11.47 8.43
N PRO A 11 10.85 12.48 8.58
CA PRO A 11 12.26 12.36 8.27
C PRO A 11 12.95 11.37 9.23
N LEU A 12 13.95 10.64 8.75
CA LEU A 12 14.60 9.55 9.51
C LEU A 12 15.70 10.03 10.47
N VAL A 13 16.16 11.27 10.35
CA VAL A 13 17.17 11.89 11.24
C VAL A 13 16.74 13.31 11.61
N THR A 14 16.51 13.54 12.90
CA THR A 14 16.28 14.86 13.52
C THR A 14 17.47 15.21 14.41
N GLU A 15 18.61 15.58 13.81
CA GLU A 15 19.80 15.99 14.59
C GLU A 15 19.69 17.42 15.15
N SER A 16 18.73 18.22 14.70
CA SER A 16 18.39 19.47 15.35
C SER A 16 17.11 19.27 16.16
N GLY A 17 17.16 19.47 17.48
CA GLY A 17 16.03 19.41 18.42
C GLY A 17 14.93 20.46 18.17
N LEU A 18 14.70 20.86 16.93
CA LEU A 18 13.55 21.63 16.47
C LEU A 18 12.39 20.66 16.21
N THR A 19 11.67 20.41 17.29
CA THR A 19 10.20 20.24 17.34
C THR A 19 9.49 20.07 16.00
N SER A 20 8.90 18.88 15.79
CA SER A 20 7.55 18.74 15.22
C SER A 20 7.29 19.52 13.92
N GLY A 21 8.22 19.50 12.97
CA GLY A 21 7.99 19.98 11.61
C GLY A 21 7.31 18.88 10.79
N GLY A 22 6.00 18.96 10.62
CA GLY A 22 5.27 18.02 9.75
C GLY A 22 5.85 18.02 8.33
N ASN A 23 5.68 16.90 7.61
CA ASN A 23 6.17 16.64 6.25
C ASN A 23 5.88 17.74 5.19
N GLY A 24 5.04 18.74 5.49
CA GLY A 24 4.78 19.88 4.61
C GLY A 24 4.20 19.50 3.24
N ASN A 25 3.71 18.26 3.10
CA ASN A 25 3.27 17.70 1.83
C ASN A 25 1.75 17.88 1.66
N PRO A 26 1.28 18.91 0.92
CA PRO A 26 -0.15 19.12 0.69
C PRO A 26 -0.80 17.97 -0.08
N GLY A 27 -0.03 17.16 -0.79
CA GLY A 27 -0.52 15.94 -1.47
C GLY A 27 -0.98 14.83 -0.51
N LEU A 28 -0.63 14.91 0.78
CA LEU A 28 -1.19 14.03 1.81
C LEU A 28 -2.61 14.39 2.21
N PHE A 29 -3.02 15.65 2.01
CA PHE A 29 -4.33 16.13 2.45
C PHE A 29 -5.49 15.34 1.80
N PRO A 30 -5.52 15.13 0.47
CA PRO A 30 -6.54 14.31 -0.16
C PRO A 30 -6.55 12.88 0.38
N VAL A 31 -5.41 12.31 0.72
CA VAL A 31 -5.31 10.92 1.22
C VAL A 31 -5.91 10.79 2.60
N VAL A 32 -5.57 11.71 3.51
CA VAL A 32 -6.09 11.72 4.87
C VAL A 32 -7.59 12.03 4.88
N PHE A 33 -8.03 12.97 4.04
CA PHE A 33 -9.44 13.33 3.93
C PHE A 33 -10.28 12.24 3.25
N LEU A 34 -9.80 11.67 2.15
CA LEU A 34 -10.49 10.59 1.43
C LEU A 34 -10.32 9.22 2.10
N TYR A 35 -9.53 9.13 3.19
CA TYR A 35 -9.23 7.87 3.84
C TYR A 35 -10.47 7.04 4.23
N PRO A 36 -11.53 7.62 4.84
CA PRO A 36 -12.73 6.85 5.15
C PRO A 36 -13.36 6.24 3.90
N PHE A 37 -13.40 6.99 2.80
CA PHE A 37 -13.91 6.52 1.51
C PHE A 37 -13.04 5.41 0.93
N LEU A 38 -11.71 5.51 1.09
CA LEU A 38 -10.77 4.49 0.67
C LEU A 38 -10.97 3.18 1.46
N ILE A 39 -11.25 3.25 2.76
CA ILE A 39 -11.62 2.07 3.56
C ILE A 39 -12.92 1.44 3.05
N PHE A 40 -13.97 2.25 2.85
CA PHE A 40 -15.25 1.77 2.31
C PHE A 40 -15.07 1.14 0.92
N PHE A 41 -14.24 1.74 0.08
CA PHE A 41 -13.90 1.23 -1.24
C PHE A 41 -13.19 -0.13 -1.17
N ILE A 42 -12.15 -0.26 -0.33
CA ILE A 42 -11.45 -1.54 -0.13
C ILE A 42 -12.43 -2.59 0.39
N TYR A 43 -13.20 -2.27 1.43
CA TYR A 43 -14.18 -3.21 2.01
C TYR A 43 -15.22 -3.65 0.98
N GLY A 44 -15.85 -2.70 0.28
CA GLY A 44 -16.85 -2.99 -0.74
C GLY A 44 -16.27 -3.84 -1.88
N THR A 45 -15.08 -3.49 -2.35
CA THR A 45 -14.38 -4.24 -3.39
C THR A 45 -14.07 -5.66 -2.93
N THR A 46 -13.55 -5.84 -1.71
CA THR A 46 -13.30 -7.16 -1.12
C THR A 46 -14.59 -7.98 -0.99
N VAL A 47 -15.71 -7.40 -0.56
CA VAL A 47 -16.99 -8.11 -0.45
C VAL A 47 -17.50 -8.57 -1.81
N ILE A 48 -17.47 -7.69 -2.82
CA ILE A 48 -17.87 -8.02 -4.20
C ILE A 48 -17.00 -9.15 -4.75
N LEU A 49 -15.67 -9.01 -4.64
CA LEU A 49 -14.73 -10.01 -5.11
C LEU A 49 -14.91 -11.35 -4.38
N LYS A 50 -15.09 -11.33 -3.07
CA LYS A 50 -15.33 -12.55 -2.26
C LYS A 50 -16.55 -13.32 -2.77
N ASN A 51 -17.66 -12.63 -3.00
CA ASN A 51 -18.89 -13.26 -3.48
C ASN A 51 -18.71 -13.82 -4.91
N TRP A 52 -18.08 -13.05 -5.79
CA TRP A 52 -17.78 -13.47 -7.16
C TRP A 52 -16.86 -14.69 -7.22
N ILE A 53 -15.79 -14.69 -6.43
CA ILE A 53 -14.83 -15.78 -6.32
C ILE A 53 -15.51 -17.05 -5.80
N SER A 54 -16.31 -16.91 -4.75
CA SER A 54 -17.02 -18.05 -4.11
C SER A 54 -18.00 -18.74 -5.05
N TYR A 55 -18.61 -18.00 -5.98
CA TYR A 55 -19.56 -18.56 -6.95
C TYR A 55 -18.85 -19.25 -8.13
N LYS A 56 -17.69 -18.73 -8.57
CA LYS A 56 -17.13 -19.05 -9.89
C LYS A 56 -15.91 -19.98 -9.86
N PHE A 57 -15.24 -20.15 -8.73
CA PHE A 57 -13.93 -20.82 -8.67
C PHE A 57 -13.93 -22.09 -7.80
N ILE A 58 -13.22 -23.12 -8.28
CA ILE A 58 -12.91 -24.35 -7.55
C ILE A 58 -11.70 -24.11 -6.62
N THR A 59 -11.62 -24.84 -5.50
CA THR A 59 -10.58 -24.73 -4.46
C THR A 59 -9.14 -24.68 -4.99
N LYS A 60 -8.77 -25.52 -5.96
CA LYS A 60 -7.42 -25.49 -6.56
C LYS A 60 -7.12 -24.16 -7.26
N ASN A 61 -8.10 -23.59 -7.98
CA ASN A 61 -7.94 -22.30 -8.66
C ASN A 61 -7.89 -21.13 -7.65
N LEU A 62 -8.58 -21.25 -6.51
CA LEU A 62 -8.52 -20.28 -5.43
C LEU A 62 -7.13 -20.15 -4.82
N TYR A 63 -6.44 -21.29 -4.64
CA TYR A 63 -5.07 -21.29 -4.13
C TYR A 63 -4.13 -20.52 -5.07
N TYR A 64 -4.15 -20.82 -6.37
CA TYR A 64 -3.33 -20.10 -7.35
C TYR A 64 -3.67 -18.60 -7.40
N LEU A 65 -4.96 -18.25 -7.35
CA LEU A 65 -5.38 -16.85 -7.33
C LEU A 65 -4.85 -16.09 -6.11
N SER A 66 -4.90 -16.70 -4.93
CA SER A 66 -4.35 -16.13 -3.69
C SER A 66 -2.83 -15.96 -3.77
N VAL A 67 -2.10 -16.97 -4.26
CA VAL A 67 -0.64 -16.90 -4.41
C VAL A 67 -0.22 -15.84 -5.43
N VAL A 68 -0.86 -15.80 -6.60
CA VAL A 68 -0.53 -14.82 -7.65
C VAL A 68 -0.83 -13.39 -7.18
N SER A 69 -1.98 -13.18 -6.52
CA SER A 69 -2.31 -11.85 -5.98
C SER A 69 -1.36 -11.43 -4.86
N PHE A 70 -0.91 -12.35 -4.01
CA PHE A 70 0.13 -12.08 -3.00
C PHE A 70 1.43 -11.58 -3.64
N PHE A 71 1.96 -12.31 -4.63
CA PHE A 71 3.17 -11.88 -5.34
C PHE A 71 2.96 -10.57 -6.10
N GLY A 72 1.77 -10.34 -6.66
CA GLY A 72 1.40 -9.07 -7.27
C GLY A 72 1.51 -7.90 -6.28
N VAL A 73 0.91 -8.03 -5.09
CA VAL A 73 1.04 -7.01 -4.02
C VAL A 73 2.50 -6.79 -3.64
N LEU A 74 3.25 -7.87 -3.46
CA LEU A 74 4.64 -7.81 -3.00
C LEU A 74 5.55 -7.11 -4.03
N ILE A 75 5.50 -7.54 -5.29
CA ILE A 75 6.31 -6.97 -6.39
C ILE A 75 5.97 -5.49 -6.60
N SER A 76 4.68 -5.14 -6.65
CA SER A 76 4.25 -3.75 -6.83
C SER A 76 4.69 -2.87 -5.65
N SER A 77 4.57 -3.35 -4.41
CA SER A 77 5.00 -2.59 -3.23
C SER A 77 6.52 -2.35 -3.22
N ILE A 78 7.31 -3.38 -3.55
CA ILE A 78 8.78 -3.26 -3.68
C ILE A 78 9.13 -2.28 -4.80
N SER A 79 8.43 -2.32 -5.94
CA SER A 79 8.67 -1.41 -7.06
C SER A 79 8.44 0.06 -6.69
N VAL A 80 7.33 0.35 -6.00
CA VAL A 80 7.01 1.70 -5.50
C VAL A 80 8.08 2.16 -4.52
N TYR A 81 8.46 1.31 -3.56
CA TYR A 81 9.50 1.63 -2.58
C TYR A 81 10.86 1.91 -3.23
N TYR A 82 11.27 1.07 -4.19
CA TYR A 82 12.54 1.24 -4.90
C TYR A 82 12.57 2.53 -5.71
N ARG A 83 11.49 2.85 -6.44
CA ARG A 83 11.38 4.10 -7.20
C ARG A 83 11.43 5.32 -6.30
N ALA A 84 10.68 5.32 -5.21
CA ALA A 84 10.68 6.42 -4.24
C ALA A 84 12.04 6.60 -3.57
N SER A 85 12.71 5.49 -3.20
CA SER A 85 14.06 5.54 -2.61
C SER A 85 15.08 6.12 -3.58
N LYS A 86 15.13 5.62 -4.83
CA LYS A 86 16.01 6.16 -5.89
C LYS A 86 15.75 7.65 -6.14
N PHE A 87 14.49 8.06 -6.08
CA PHE A 87 14.12 9.46 -6.26
C PHE A 87 14.63 10.37 -5.14
N ARG A 88 14.67 9.90 -3.89
CA ARG A 88 15.30 10.65 -2.78
C ARG A 88 16.78 10.92 -3.02
N TYR A 89 17.53 9.91 -3.48
CA TYR A 89 18.95 10.09 -3.87
C TYR A 89 19.12 11.16 -4.95
N PHE A 90 18.22 11.17 -5.95
CA PHE A 90 18.24 12.19 -7.00
C PHE A 90 17.99 13.60 -6.46
N ILE A 91 17.08 13.77 -5.51
CA ILE A 91 16.78 15.07 -4.89
C ILE A 91 17.99 15.60 -4.13
N VAL A 92 18.62 14.77 -3.27
CA VAL A 92 19.83 15.17 -2.52
C VAL A 92 20.95 15.57 -3.46
N HIS A 93 21.15 14.82 -4.55
CA HIS A 93 22.22 15.13 -5.50
C HIS A 93 21.99 16.44 -6.28
N LYS A 94 20.72 16.85 -6.46
CA LYS A 94 20.34 18.06 -7.20
C LYS A 94 20.22 19.31 -6.32
N ASN A 95 19.93 19.16 -5.03
CA ASN A 95 19.71 20.26 -4.10
C ASN A 95 20.77 20.27 -3.01
N SER A 96 21.59 21.33 -2.99
CA SER A 96 22.60 21.56 -1.95
C SER A 96 22.04 21.78 -0.54
N SER A 97 20.71 21.97 -0.41
CA SER A 97 20.01 22.12 0.86
C SER A 97 19.90 20.84 1.68
N PHE A 98 20.12 19.66 1.07
CA PHE A 98 20.07 18.38 1.76
C PHE A 98 21.47 17.74 1.78
N THR A 99 21.91 17.28 2.94
CA THR A 99 23.20 16.62 3.12
C THR A 99 23.08 15.10 3.15
N ASP A 100 21.90 14.58 3.51
CA ASP A 100 21.62 13.16 3.60
C ASP A 100 20.22 12.84 3.05
N VAL A 101 20.10 11.67 2.43
CA VAL A 101 18.85 11.06 1.97
C VAL A 101 17.89 10.85 3.12
N SER A 102 18.40 10.54 4.32
CA SER A 102 17.63 10.32 5.54
C SER A 102 16.78 11.53 5.95
N GLN A 103 17.18 12.75 5.57
CA GLN A 103 16.45 14.01 5.84
C GLN A 103 15.18 14.15 5.02
N ILE A 104 15.06 13.41 3.91
CA ILE A 104 13.90 13.47 3.02
C ILE A 104 13.00 12.29 3.32
N SER A 105 11.74 12.51 3.66
CA SER A 105 10.76 11.43 3.86
C SER A 105 10.52 10.65 2.55
N LEU A 106 10.08 9.38 2.66
CA LEU A 106 9.73 8.58 1.48
C LEU A 106 8.54 9.18 0.73
N LEU A 107 7.53 9.59 1.49
CA LEU A 107 6.29 10.17 0.97
C LEU A 107 6.35 11.71 1.04
N ASN A 108 7.22 12.33 0.25
CA ASN A 108 7.38 13.79 0.19
C ASN A 108 6.62 14.40 -0.99
N THR A 109 6.57 15.74 -1.05
CA THR A 109 5.86 16.48 -2.12
C THR A 109 6.33 16.11 -3.53
N PHE A 110 7.61 15.78 -3.69
CA PHE A 110 8.18 15.42 -4.99
C PHE A 110 7.90 13.97 -5.39
N SER A 111 7.67 13.06 -4.43
CA SER A 111 7.40 11.64 -4.70
C SER A 111 5.91 11.31 -4.81
N ASN A 112 5.01 12.29 -4.66
CA ASN A 112 3.55 12.10 -4.76
C ASN A 112 3.12 11.36 -6.04
N SER A 113 3.72 11.66 -7.19
CA SER A 113 3.39 10.98 -8.46
C SER A 113 3.77 9.49 -8.47
N ILE A 114 4.68 9.07 -7.59
CA ILE A 114 5.08 7.66 -7.43
C ILE A 114 4.07 6.90 -6.57
N PHE A 115 3.50 7.56 -5.54
CA PHE A 115 2.55 6.97 -4.59
C PHE A 115 1.07 7.14 -4.96
N PHE A 116 0.73 8.17 -5.73
CA PHE A 116 -0.63 8.51 -6.14
C PHE A 116 -0.76 8.48 -7.65
N ASN A 117 -0.66 7.28 -8.21
CA ASN A 117 -0.88 7.03 -9.63
C ASN A 117 -1.83 5.86 -9.87
N PHE A 118 -2.14 5.63 -11.15
CA PHE A 118 -3.00 4.55 -11.57
C PHE A 118 -2.50 3.15 -11.15
N PHE A 119 -1.17 2.92 -11.13
CA PHE A 119 -0.62 1.63 -10.71
C PHE A 119 -0.78 1.36 -9.22
N THR A 120 -0.65 2.40 -8.38
CA THR A 120 -0.94 2.29 -6.94
C THR A 120 -2.43 2.07 -6.68
N PHE A 121 -3.32 2.57 -7.55
CA PHE A 121 -4.74 2.23 -7.49
C PHE A 121 -4.98 0.75 -7.86
N LEU A 122 -4.34 0.24 -8.92
CA LEU A 122 -4.38 -1.18 -9.26
C LEU A 122 -3.84 -2.07 -8.12
N LEU A 123 -2.78 -1.63 -7.43
CA LEU A 123 -2.25 -2.31 -6.26
C LEU A 123 -3.33 -2.48 -5.17
N VAL A 124 -4.14 -1.46 -4.91
CA VAL A 124 -5.26 -1.54 -3.94
C VAL A 124 -6.31 -2.58 -4.38
N ILE A 125 -6.60 -2.67 -5.68
CA ILE A 125 -7.52 -3.69 -6.21
C ILE A 125 -6.92 -5.10 -6.05
N ILE A 126 -5.64 -5.29 -6.38
CA ILE A 126 -4.94 -6.58 -6.23
C ILE A 126 -4.87 -6.98 -4.76
N LEU A 127 -4.64 -6.03 -3.85
CA LEU A 127 -4.70 -6.28 -2.41
C LEU A 127 -6.09 -6.73 -1.97
N SER A 128 -7.14 -6.08 -2.47
CA SER A 128 -8.53 -6.45 -2.19
C SER A 128 -8.84 -7.87 -2.69
N LEU A 129 -8.30 -8.24 -3.85
CA LEU A 129 -8.39 -9.58 -4.43
C LEU A 129 -7.64 -10.63 -3.59
N PHE A 130 -6.45 -10.29 -3.10
CA PHE A 130 -5.68 -11.16 -2.20
C PHE A 130 -6.43 -11.43 -0.90
N ILE A 131 -6.99 -10.40 -0.27
CA ILE A 131 -7.79 -10.54 0.95
C ILE A 131 -9.03 -11.39 0.68
N ALA A 132 -9.76 -11.10 -0.40
CA ALA A 132 -10.97 -11.83 -0.76
C ALA A 132 -10.70 -13.32 -1.04
N SER A 133 -9.71 -13.63 -1.88
CA SER A 133 -9.37 -15.01 -2.25
C SER A 133 -8.87 -15.82 -1.05
N THR A 134 -8.05 -15.23 -0.19
CA THR A 134 -7.56 -15.86 1.04
C THR A 134 -8.71 -16.14 2.01
N TRP A 135 -9.63 -15.19 2.18
CA TRP A 135 -10.82 -15.39 3.01
C TRP A 135 -11.65 -16.58 2.53
N VAL A 136 -11.97 -16.64 1.23
CA VAL A 136 -12.77 -17.73 0.66
C VAL A 136 -12.03 -19.06 0.85
N LEU A 137 -10.73 -19.11 0.55
CA LEU A 137 -9.92 -20.33 0.71
C LEU A 137 -9.94 -20.85 2.15
N LEU A 138 -9.77 -19.96 3.14
CA LEU A 138 -9.82 -20.33 4.56
C LEU A 138 -11.19 -20.84 4.97
N LYS A 139 -12.26 -20.19 4.48
CA LYS A 139 -13.64 -20.63 4.73
C LYS A 139 -13.89 -22.02 4.15
N THR A 140 -13.51 -22.26 2.90
CA THR A 140 -13.72 -23.56 2.24
C THR A 140 -12.97 -24.68 2.95
N LYS A 141 -11.69 -24.47 3.30
CA LYS A 141 -10.92 -25.46 4.09
C LYS A 141 -11.55 -25.77 5.45
N ARG A 142 -12.07 -24.75 6.13
CA ARG A 142 -12.75 -24.93 7.42
C ARG A 142 -14.03 -25.75 7.27
N ASP A 143 -14.80 -25.50 6.22
CA ASP A 143 -16.05 -26.20 5.99
C ASP A 143 -15.81 -27.67 5.56
N GLU A 144 -14.72 -27.96 4.83
CA GLU A 144 -14.25 -29.34 4.54
C GLU A 144 -13.85 -30.11 5.81
N ILE A 145 -13.16 -29.47 6.77
CA ILE A 145 -12.76 -30.11 8.04
C ILE A 145 -13.97 -30.49 8.90
N LYS A 146 -15.09 -29.77 8.81
CA LYS A 146 -16.29 -30.08 9.61
C LYS A 146 -17.11 -31.26 9.11
N ILE A 147 -16.87 -31.71 7.88
CA ILE A 147 -17.63 -32.79 7.23
C ILE A 147 -16.94 -34.16 7.44
N ASN A 148 -15.63 -34.16 7.74
CA ASN A 148 -14.84 -35.34 8.07
C ASN A 148 -14.74 -35.53 9.59
#